data_AF-A0A924GZX1-F1
#
_entry.id   AF-A0A924GZX1-F1
#
_cell.length_a   1.000
_cell.length_b   1.000
_cell.length_c   1.000
_cell.angle_alpha   90.00
_cell.angle_beta   90.00
_cell.angle_gamma   90.00
#
_symmetry.space_group_name_H-M   'P 1'
#
loop_
_entity.id
_entity.type
_entity.pdbx_description
1 polymer ?
#
loop_
_entity_poly.entity_id
_entity_poly.type
_entity_poly.pdbx_seq_one_letter_code
_entity_poly.pdbx_strand_id
1 'polypeptide(L)'
;FVERPGGSQLAKASRIVVSDGDLHAFYKPSAPHEGEPFVYDVACRSGFFRLDLREPRAGFGHTEYPQVLTRVVTANARRKKNPVPMPKAPYTPTIERVTFDYEAHTVIHLSRPSADASASQGFVYHLHPFGLELIHPGANGPFSVLPDWSEDGNLFIGLTGTEVQGTLSLLFELRGESAEPLLHRTAKVSWSYLRGDRWINLPPSRVLSDGTAGFLTSGIVVLDLPGEIDRDHTVMPPNLYWLRVSADVEFDSFASLYNVRAQALTAVRSPTSALPQDYSVLPERRVAGPVESIPGLARVSQVGTSFGMRPAESNEQLQVRTGERLKHKNRALLPWDFERLVLERFPSVFKVRCFPNLRAPDATHHAGDILIVVVPALGTQDLSRNSPAPRLNAIELEQIEDYLVAQASPFARVTVRNASYERIQVRCAVEWKRGANVGYCQRRLNQILFDFLSPWNDNGYRARFEWVIRREDVEARIREYEDVQSVASVSLVHVAASDMGSWSLGDTARPKGAQQWDSIARPEAGATGVGVSTAIARWPWSIAVPMRTHLIETLLRDGTRDPMPTGIERLSIGSTFVVGGVA
;
A
#
# COMPACT_ATOMS: atom_id res chain seq x y z
N PHE A 1 -68.91 -1.20 22.10
CA PHE A 1 -68.47 -2.28 23.00
C PHE A 1 -69.63 -3.24 23.21
N VAL A 2 -69.42 -4.55 23.10
CA VAL A 2 -70.48 -5.57 23.32
C VAL A 2 -70.22 -6.26 24.65
N GLU A 3 -71.24 -6.35 25.49
CA GLU A 3 -71.19 -7.03 26.79
C GLU A 3 -71.23 -8.55 26.59
N ARG A 4 -70.37 -9.30 27.30
CA ARG A 4 -70.48 -10.77 27.30
C ARG A 4 -71.69 -11.19 28.13
N PRO A 5 -72.48 -12.18 27.71
CA PRO A 5 -73.59 -12.66 28.54
C PRO A 5 -73.02 -13.30 29.82
N GLY A 6 -73.30 -12.69 30.97
CA GLY A 6 -73.02 -13.28 32.30
C GLY A 6 -71.85 -12.72 33.09
N GLY A 7 -71.24 -11.59 32.74
CA GLY A 7 -70.18 -10.98 33.56
C GLY A 7 -69.93 -9.50 33.29
N SER A 8 -69.58 -8.74 34.33
CA SER A 8 -69.33 -7.30 34.33
C SER A 8 -68.02 -6.87 33.64
N GLN A 9 -67.54 -7.63 32.64
CA GLN A 9 -66.31 -7.33 31.89
C GLN A 9 -66.64 -7.07 30.41
N LEU A 10 -66.25 -5.88 29.92
CA LEU A 10 -66.27 -5.52 28.51
C LEU A 10 -65.22 -6.35 27.74
N ALA A 11 -65.46 -6.62 26.45
CA ALA A 11 -64.58 -7.45 25.62
C ALA A 11 -63.09 -7.05 25.71
N LYS A 12 -62.22 -8.07 25.88
CA LYS A 12 -60.83 -7.95 26.34
C LYS A 12 -59.87 -7.21 25.38
N ALA A 13 -60.26 -6.91 24.15
CA ALA A 13 -59.48 -6.12 23.20
C ALA A 13 -60.40 -5.56 22.11
N SER A 14 -60.23 -4.28 21.78
CA SER A 14 -60.89 -3.62 20.63
C SER A 14 -59.80 -3.08 19.73
N ARG A 15 -59.73 -3.55 18.48
CA ARG A 15 -58.79 -3.03 17.47
C ARG A 15 -59.54 -2.07 16.57
N ILE A 16 -59.09 -0.83 16.54
CA ILE A 16 -59.57 0.19 15.60
C ILE A 16 -58.50 0.31 14.52
N VAL A 17 -58.86 0.02 13.28
CA VAL A 17 -58.00 0.26 12.11
C VAL A 17 -58.52 1.51 11.45
N VAL A 18 -57.69 2.55 11.39
CA VAL A 18 -58.01 3.81 10.71
C VAL A 18 -57.37 3.75 9.34
N SER A 19 -58.11 4.11 8.30
CA SER A 19 -57.57 4.15 6.94
C SER A 19 -56.70 5.41 6.72
N ASP A 20 -55.70 5.31 5.84
CA ASP A 20 -54.79 6.44 5.53
C ASP A 20 -55.55 7.69 5.06
N GLY A 21 -56.65 7.50 4.32
CA GLY A 21 -57.50 8.59 3.83
C GLY A 21 -58.23 9.34 4.94
N ASP A 22 -58.66 8.64 5.99
CA ASP A 22 -59.31 9.26 7.15
C ASP A 22 -58.29 10.03 7.99
N LEU A 23 -57.08 9.49 8.18
CA LEU A 23 -55.98 10.14 8.89
C LEU A 23 -55.54 11.46 8.22
N HIS A 24 -55.48 11.49 6.88
CA HIS A 24 -55.14 12.68 6.13
C HIS A 24 -56.11 13.85 6.33
N ALA A 25 -57.40 13.57 6.59
CA ALA A 25 -58.40 14.62 6.84
C ALA A 25 -58.21 15.29 8.21
N PHE A 26 -57.67 14.57 9.20
CA PHE A 26 -57.48 15.04 10.57
C PHE A 26 -56.06 15.55 10.85
N TYR A 27 -55.09 15.20 10.00
CA TYR A 27 -53.70 15.62 10.17
C TYR A 27 -53.26 16.57 9.06
N LYS A 28 -53.08 17.85 9.41
CA LYS A 28 -52.33 18.80 8.57
C LYS A 28 -50.92 18.91 9.15
N PRO A 29 -49.86 18.51 8.42
CA PRO A 29 -48.50 18.69 8.89
C PRO A 29 -48.24 20.19 9.05
N SER A 30 -48.03 20.63 10.28
CA SER A 30 -47.40 21.91 10.57
C SER A 30 -45.90 21.72 10.40
N ALA A 31 -45.28 22.42 9.45
CA ALA A 31 -43.83 22.44 9.37
C ALA A 31 -43.29 22.99 10.70
N PRO A 32 -42.36 22.30 11.38
CA PRO A 32 -41.67 22.91 12.51
C PRO A 32 -40.96 24.17 12.00
N HIS A 33 -41.11 25.28 12.71
CA HIS A 33 -40.29 26.46 12.45
C HIS A 33 -38.82 26.06 12.63
N GLU A 34 -38.00 26.29 11.61
CA GLU A 34 -36.58 25.91 11.62
C GLU A 34 -35.89 26.42 12.90
N GLY A 35 -35.37 25.49 13.71
CA GLY A 35 -34.54 25.80 14.88
C GLY A 35 -35.24 25.82 16.24
N GLU A 36 -36.58 25.73 16.31
CA GLU A 36 -37.28 25.65 17.59
C GLU A 36 -37.67 24.21 17.94
N PRO A 37 -37.39 23.73 19.18
CA PRO A 37 -37.84 22.42 19.62
C PRO A 37 -39.36 22.35 19.56
N PHE A 38 -39.90 21.20 19.13
CA PHE A 38 -41.34 20.98 19.15
C PHE A 38 -41.86 21.06 20.60
N VAL A 39 -42.46 22.18 20.97
CA VAL A 39 -43.02 22.40 22.31
C VAL A 39 -44.40 21.77 22.35
N TYR A 40 -44.56 20.72 23.15
CA TYR A 40 -45.83 20.04 23.36
C TYR A 40 -46.65 20.79 24.43
N ASP A 41 -47.62 21.61 24.01
CA ASP A 41 -48.51 22.34 24.91
C ASP A 41 -49.99 22.25 24.49
N VAL A 42 -50.88 22.80 25.33
CA VAL A 42 -52.34 22.78 25.10
C VAL A 42 -52.76 23.69 23.92
N ALA A 43 -51.86 24.56 23.44
CA ALA A 43 -52.08 25.43 22.29
C ALA A 43 -51.70 24.76 20.96
N CYS A 44 -50.99 23.61 20.98
CA CYS A 44 -50.68 22.83 19.78
C CYS A 44 -51.98 22.38 19.08
N ARG A 45 -52.17 22.87 17.85
CA ARG A 45 -53.30 22.49 16.98
C ARG A 45 -53.13 21.11 16.33
N SER A 46 -51.92 20.55 16.37
CA SER A 46 -51.52 19.27 15.79
C SER A 46 -50.80 18.42 16.85
N GLY A 47 -50.95 17.09 16.82
CA GLY A 47 -50.23 16.16 17.71
C GLY A 47 -51.03 15.56 18.88
N PHE A 48 -52.32 15.86 19.00
CA PHE A 48 -53.21 15.18 19.94
C PHE A 48 -54.18 14.24 19.22
N PHE A 49 -54.26 13.00 19.68
CA PHE A 49 -55.36 12.09 19.34
C PHE A 49 -56.44 12.19 20.42
N ARG A 50 -57.62 12.68 20.05
CA ARG A 50 -58.78 12.72 20.94
C ARG A 50 -59.68 11.52 20.67
N LEU A 51 -59.88 10.68 21.70
CA LEU A 51 -60.79 9.54 21.66
C LEU A 51 -62.08 9.92 22.40
N ASP A 52 -63.17 10.11 21.66
CA ASP A 52 -64.49 10.39 22.23
C ASP A 52 -65.42 9.17 22.10
N LEU A 53 -66.02 8.77 23.23
CA LEU A 53 -67.11 7.78 23.25
C LEU A 53 -68.41 8.46 22.82
N ARG A 54 -68.81 8.27 21.56
CA ARG A 54 -70.01 8.93 21.00
C ARG A 54 -71.33 8.25 21.38
N GLU A 55 -71.31 6.96 21.72
CA GLU A 55 -72.51 6.19 22.05
C GLU A 55 -72.25 5.19 23.20
N PRO A 56 -73.24 4.94 24.07
CA PRO A 56 -74.57 5.56 24.11
C PRO A 56 -74.54 7.02 24.61
N ARG A 57 -75.53 7.85 24.21
CA ARG A 57 -75.59 9.29 24.57
C ARG A 57 -75.58 9.57 26.08
N ALA A 58 -76.11 8.64 26.89
CA ALA A 58 -76.09 8.72 28.35
C ALA A 58 -74.73 8.35 28.98
N GLY A 59 -73.75 7.93 28.17
CA GLY A 59 -72.45 7.45 28.61
C GLY A 59 -72.59 6.28 29.59
N PHE A 60 -71.84 6.34 30.69
CA PHE A 60 -71.93 5.36 31.79
C PHE A 60 -72.98 5.71 32.86
N GLY A 61 -73.90 6.63 32.56
CA GLY A 61 -75.02 6.95 33.45
C GLY A 61 -74.68 7.87 34.63
N HIS A 62 -73.48 8.46 34.68
CA HIS A 62 -73.08 9.40 35.73
C HIS A 62 -73.98 10.63 35.83
N THR A 63 -74.46 11.13 34.68
CA THR A 63 -75.34 12.31 34.62
C THR A 63 -76.76 11.98 35.08
N GLU A 64 -77.25 10.77 34.79
CA GLU A 64 -78.63 10.35 35.08
C GLU A 64 -78.79 9.73 36.48
N TYR A 65 -77.73 9.14 37.03
CA TYR A 65 -77.75 8.45 38.31
C TYR A 65 -78.28 9.30 39.49
N PRO A 66 -77.87 10.57 39.70
CA PRO A 66 -78.37 11.38 40.81
C PRO A 66 -79.88 11.62 40.73
N GLN A 67 -80.43 11.78 39.53
CA GLN A 67 -81.87 11.97 39.32
C GLN A 67 -82.65 10.68 39.61
N VAL A 68 -82.14 9.54 39.16
CA VAL A 68 -82.74 8.22 39.44
C VAL A 68 -82.66 7.88 40.93
N LEU A 69 -81.52 8.12 41.57
CA LEU A 69 -81.32 7.91 43.01
C LEU A 69 -82.29 8.76 43.84
N THR A 70 -82.41 10.05 43.52
CA THR A 70 -83.33 10.96 44.22
C THR A 70 -84.78 10.50 44.08
N ARG A 71 -85.20 10.07 42.88
CA ARG A 71 -86.56 9.54 42.65
C ARG A 71 -86.82 8.27 43.46
N VAL A 72 -85.88 7.32 43.48
CA VAL A 72 -86.03 6.05 44.21
C VAL A 72 -86.02 6.27 45.73
N VAL A 73 -85.14 7.13 46.26
CA VAL A 73 -85.11 7.50 47.68
C VAL A 73 -86.42 8.17 48.11
N THR A 74 -86.95 9.09 47.30
CA THR A 74 -88.23 9.79 47.58
C THR A 74 -89.42 8.83 47.53
N ALA A 75 -89.42 7.87 46.61
CA ALA A 75 -90.46 6.84 46.51
C ALA A 75 -90.41 5.85 47.70
N ASN A 76 -89.22 5.47 48.15
CA ASN A 76 -89.03 4.59 49.29
C ASN A 76 -89.35 5.25 50.63
N ALA A 77 -89.13 6.57 50.76
CA ALA A 77 -89.56 7.33 51.93
C ALA A 77 -91.10 7.28 52.13
N ARG A 78 -91.87 7.13 51.04
CA ARG A 78 -93.35 7.06 51.06
C ARG A 78 -93.92 5.64 51.16
N ARG A 79 -93.13 4.59 50.88
CA ARG A 79 -93.56 3.17 50.95
C ARG A 79 -92.74 2.40 51.99
N LYS A 80 -93.30 2.19 53.19
CA LYS A 80 -92.66 1.40 54.27
C LYS A 80 -92.77 -0.13 54.11
N LYS A 81 -93.69 -0.63 53.29
CA LYS A 81 -93.80 -2.05 52.92
C LYS A 81 -93.42 -2.21 51.43
N ASN A 82 -92.41 -3.04 51.15
CA ASN A 82 -91.77 -3.28 49.84
C ASN A 82 -91.10 -2.04 49.18
N PRO A 83 -89.91 -1.63 49.65
CA PRO A 83 -89.14 -0.58 49.00
C PRO A 83 -88.61 -1.02 47.63
N VAL A 84 -88.55 -0.08 46.68
CA VAL A 84 -87.91 -0.25 45.38
C VAL A 84 -86.39 -0.39 45.59
N PRO A 85 -85.71 -1.38 44.96
CA PRO A 85 -84.27 -1.57 45.12
C PRO A 85 -83.49 -0.31 44.72
N MET A 86 -82.47 0.04 45.51
CA MET A 86 -81.61 1.20 45.23
C MET A 86 -80.89 1.04 43.89
N PRO A 87 -80.79 2.09 43.07
CA PRO A 87 -80.03 2.04 41.84
C PRO A 87 -78.54 1.82 42.15
N LYS A 88 -77.91 0.90 41.43
CA LYS A 88 -76.47 0.63 41.54
C LYS A 88 -75.66 1.83 41.05
N ALA A 89 -74.55 2.13 41.72
CA ALA A 89 -73.67 3.21 41.31
C ALA A 89 -73.17 3.02 39.86
N PRO A 90 -73.04 4.11 39.09
CA PRO A 90 -72.57 4.06 37.71
C PRO A 90 -71.12 3.57 37.67
N TYR A 91 -70.80 2.78 36.64
CA TYR A 91 -69.48 2.20 36.45
C TYR A 91 -68.56 3.20 35.72
N THR A 92 -67.44 3.58 36.34
CA THR A 92 -66.40 4.37 35.67
C THR A 92 -65.36 3.42 35.05
N PRO A 93 -65.30 3.27 33.72
CA PRO A 93 -64.22 2.48 33.12
C PRO A 93 -62.88 3.18 33.30
N THR A 94 -61.86 2.39 33.65
CA THR A 94 -60.46 2.82 33.64
C THR A 94 -59.72 2.10 32.52
N ILE A 95 -58.92 2.83 31.74
CA ILE A 95 -58.06 2.25 30.71
C ILE A 95 -56.70 2.00 31.34
N GLU A 96 -56.28 0.75 31.42
CA GLU A 96 -54.98 0.37 32.02
C GLU A 96 -53.81 0.64 31.08
N ARG A 97 -53.98 0.36 29.77
CA ARG A 97 -52.91 0.55 28.78
C ARG A 97 -53.47 0.83 27.39
N VAL A 98 -52.87 1.80 26.71
CA VAL A 98 -53.06 2.06 25.28
C VAL A 98 -51.71 1.81 24.60
N THR A 99 -51.70 0.99 23.55
CA THR A 99 -50.52 0.76 22.71
C THR A 99 -50.83 1.17 21.28
N PHE A 100 -49.86 1.79 20.62
CA PHE A 100 -49.97 2.25 19.25
C PHE A 100 -48.70 1.87 18.51
N ASP A 101 -48.85 1.28 17.32
CA ASP A 101 -47.78 0.96 16.40
C ASP A 101 -48.03 1.76 15.12
N TYR A 102 -46.98 2.32 14.53
CA TYR A 102 -47.07 3.00 13.24
C TYR A 102 -45.89 2.64 12.36
N GLU A 103 -46.12 2.72 11.05
CA GLU A 103 -45.10 2.61 10.01
C GLU A 103 -45.15 3.89 9.18
N ALA A 104 -44.00 4.54 9.00
CA ALA A 104 -43.87 5.73 8.18
C ALA A 104 -42.88 5.45 7.04
N HIS A 105 -43.28 5.77 5.81
CA HIS A 105 -42.45 5.64 4.62
C HIS A 105 -42.22 7.02 4.00
N THR A 106 -41.01 7.26 3.50
CA THR A 106 -40.67 8.44 2.71
C THR A 106 -39.83 8.01 1.52
N VAL A 107 -39.99 8.69 0.38
CA VAL A 107 -39.25 8.41 -0.85
C VAL A 107 -38.46 9.63 -1.24
N ILE A 108 -37.13 9.52 -1.20
CA ILE A 108 -36.22 10.59 -1.63
C ILE A 108 -35.99 10.44 -3.13
N HIS A 109 -36.54 11.36 -3.92
CA HIS A 109 -36.36 11.37 -5.36
C HIS A 109 -35.06 12.04 -5.76
N LEU A 110 -34.07 11.22 -6.09
CA LEU A 110 -32.71 11.61 -6.46
C LEU A 110 -32.61 12.31 -7.84
N SER A 111 -33.62 12.19 -8.70
CA SER A 111 -33.56 12.57 -10.11
C SER A 111 -33.87 14.05 -10.40
N ARG A 112 -34.31 14.83 -9.40
CA ARG A 112 -34.74 16.22 -9.60
C ARG A 112 -33.81 17.16 -8.85
N PRO A 113 -33.09 18.07 -9.53
CA PRO A 113 -32.42 19.15 -8.84
C PRO A 113 -33.49 20.02 -8.17
N SER A 114 -33.58 19.95 -6.84
CA SER A 114 -34.39 20.88 -6.06
C SER A 114 -33.66 22.21 -6.05
N ALA A 115 -34.19 23.22 -6.76
CA ALA A 115 -33.61 24.57 -6.76
C ALA A 115 -33.61 25.20 -5.36
N ASP A 116 -34.46 24.71 -4.45
CA ASP A 116 -34.55 25.15 -3.05
C ASP A 116 -34.06 24.05 -2.11
N ALA A 117 -32.94 24.29 -1.43
CA ALA A 117 -32.38 23.37 -0.43
C ALA A 117 -33.33 23.20 0.79
N SER A 118 -34.07 24.26 1.15
CA SER A 118 -35.02 24.29 2.26
C SER A 118 -36.31 23.49 2.01
N ALA A 119 -36.59 23.10 0.77
CA ALA A 119 -37.76 22.30 0.40
C ALA A 119 -37.46 20.80 0.26
N SER A 120 -36.20 20.39 0.44
CA SER A 120 -35.77 19.01 0.25
C SER A 120 -36.23 18.11 1.40
N GLN A 121 -36.93 17.02 1.07
CA GLN A 121 -37.47 16.04 2.05
C GLN A 121 -36.39 15.10 2.63
N GLY A 122 -35.11 15.38 2.38
CA GLY A 122 -33.98 14.56 2.85
C GLY A 122 -32.65 14.95 2.21
N PHE A 123 -31.58 14.74 2.96
CA PHE A 123 -30.20 14.92 2.53
C PHE A 123 -29.57 13.57 2.21
N VAL A 124 -28.80 13.52 1.13
CA VAL A 124 -28.04 12.32 0.76
C VAL A 124 -26.57 12.69 0.65
N TYR A 125 -25.75 11.93 1.37
CA TYR A 125 -24.31 12.12 1.43
C TYR A 125 -23.59 10.88 0.92
N HIS A 126 -22.52 11.09 0.18
CA HIS A 126 -21.51 10.07 -0.07
C HIS A 126 -20.45 10.11 1.02
N LEU A 127 -20.19 8.96 1.63
CA LEU A 127 -19.11 8.80 2.60
C LEU A 127 -17.82 8.50 1.86
N HIS A 128 -16.87 9.42 1.96
CA HIS A 128 -15.51 9.27 1.43
C HIS A 128 -14.55 8.88 2.57
N PRO A 129 -13.34 8.34 2.28
CA PRO A 129 -12.40 7.92 3.30
C PRO A 129 -12.02 9.01 4.32
N PHE A 130 -12.02 10.28 3.90
CA PHE A 130 -11.59 11.42 4.72
C PHE A 130 -12.70 12.44 5.01
N GLY A 131 -13.90 12.26 4.46
CA GLY A 131 -14.91 13.30 4.46
C GLY A 131 -16.25 12.86 3.89
N LEU A 132 -17.13 13.83 3.67
CA LEU A 132 -18.50 13.64 3.19
C LEU A 132 -18.70 14.50 1.95
N GLU A 133 -19.50 14.04 1.01
CA GLU A 133 -19.93 14.83 -0.14
C GLU A 133 -21.45 14.93 -0.13
N LEU A 134 -22.00 16.15 -0.20
CA LEU A 134 -23.44 16.36 -0.29
C LEU A 134 -23.91 16.15 -1.74
N ILE A 135 -24.66 15.08 -1.98
CA ILE A 135 -25.18 14.72 -3.30
C ILE A 135 -26.56 15.34 -3.54
N HIS A 136 -27.44 15.32 -2.55
CA HIS A 136 -28.77 15.92 -2.67
C HIS A 136 -29.05 16.82 -1.47
N PRO A 137 -29.48 18.09 -1.67
CA PRO A 137 -30.02 18.70 -2.91
C PRO A 137 -29.00 19.37 -3.86
N GLY A 138 -27.69 19.27 -3.61
CA GLY A 138 -26.68 20.13 -4.25
C GLY A 138 -26.01 19.66 -5.54
N ALA A 139 -26.04 18.38 -5.90
CA ALA A 139 -25.27 17.89 -7.06
C ALA A 139 -26.01 18.13 -8.39
N ASN A 140 -25.39 18.92 -9.27
CA ASN A 140 -25.79 19.01 -10.67
C ASN A 140 -25.30 17.76 -11.42
N GLY A 141 -26.20 16.84 -11.76
CA GLY A 141 -25.94 15.69 -12.64
C GLY A 141 -26.59 14.37 -12.17
N PRO A 142 -26.61 13.33 -13.02
CA PRO A 142 -26.92 11.97 -12.56
C PRO A 142 -25.83 11.50 -11.59
N PHE A 143 -26.21 10.91 -10.47
CA PHE A 143 -25.29 10.41 -9.47
C PHE A 143 -25.58 8.94 -9.17
N SER A 144 -24.51 8.20 -8.88
CA SER A 144 -24.55 6.81 -8.44
C SER A 144 -24.93 6.71 -6.97
N VAL A 145 -25.36 5.52 -6.53
CA VAL A 145 -25.66 5.26 -5.10
C VAL A 145 -24.38 5.16 -4.27
N LEU A 146 -23.29 4.74 -4.90
CA LEU A 146 -21.96 4.66 -4.30
C LEU A 146 -21.03 5.66 -5.00
N PRO A 147 -20.01 6.21 -4.31
CA PRO A 147 -18.99 7.02 -4.96
C PRO A 147 -18.33 6.23 -6.11
N ASP A 148 -18.09 6.91 -7.23
CA ASP A 148 -17.37 6.32 -8.35
C ASP A 148 -15.86 6.59 -8.20
N TRP A 149 -15.06 5.53 -8.19
CA TRP A 149 -13.60 5.59 -8.13
C TRP A 149 -13.05 5.03 -9.43
N SER A 150 -12.64 5.92 -10.33
CA SER A 150 -12.14 5.53 -11.66
C SER A 150 -10.70 4.99 -11.65
N GLU A 151 -9.95 5.26 -10.59
CA GLU A 151 -8.51 4.95 -10.48
C GLU A 151 -8.26 4.12 -9.23
N ASP A 152 -7.52 3.02 -9.38
CA ASP A 152 -7.29 2.04 -8.31
C ASP A 152 -6.33 2.54 -7.22
N GLY A 153 -5.40 3.47 -7.54
CA GLY A 153 -4.41 4.00 -6.60
C GLY A 153 -4.31 5.51 -6.59
N ASN A 154 -4.28 6.11 -5.40
CA ASN A 154 -4.32 7.57 -5.23
C ASN A 154 -3.35 8.04 -4.14
N LEU A 155 -2.54 9.04 -4.45
CA LEU A 155 -1.71 9.80 -3.52
C LEU A 155 -2.29 11.21 -3.35
N PHE A 156 -2.66 11.57 -2.12
CA PHE A 156 -3.20 12.89 -1.78
C PHE A 156 -2.14 13.78 -1.14
N ILE A 157 -1.98 14.99 -1.65
CA ILE A 157 -0.98 15.98 -1.20
C ILE A 157 -1.71 17.24 -0.75
N GLY A 158 -1.64 17.52 0.55
CA GLY A 158 -2.21 18.74 1.14
C GLY A 158 -1.18 19.87 1.20
N LEU A 159 -1.53 21.03 0.65
CA LEU A 159 -0.69 22.22 0.62
C LEU A 159 -1.26 23.31 1.55
N THR A 160 -0.38 23.90 2.36
CA THR A 160 -0.67 25.07 3.19
C THR A 160 -0.14 26.32 2.50
N GLY A 161 -0.98 27.35 2.34
CA GLY A 161 -0.57 28.63 1.76
C GLY A 161 -1.66 29.70 1.84
N THR A 162 -1.32 30.97 1.65
CA THR A 162 -2.27 32.09 1.62
C THR A 162 -2.98 32.22 0.27
N GLU A 163 -2.24 32.08 -0.83
CA GLU A 163 -2.77 31.96 -2.20
C GLU A 163 -1.87 30.99 -2.96
N VAL A 164 -2.44 29.88 -3.42
CA VAL A 164 -1.70 28.86 -4.17
C VAL A 164 -2.10 29.00 -5.64
N GLN A 165 -1.28 29.69 -6.41
CA GLN A 165 -1.45 29.88 -7.85
C GLN A 165 -0.09 29.93 -8.55
N GLY A 166 -0.03 29.43 -9.78
CA GLY A 166 1.18 29.41 -10.60
C GLY A 166 2.10 28.24 -10.28
N THR A 167 3.41 28.44 -10.47
CA THR A 167 4.39 27.36 -10.45
C THR A 167 4.64 26.81 -9.05
N LEU A 168 4.42 25.51 -8.88
CA LEU A 168 4.78 24.73 -7.69
C LEU A 168 5.81 23.65 -8.08
N SER A 169 6.96 23.64 -7.42
CA SER A 169 7.92 22.54 -7.54
C SER A 169 7.81 21.58 -6.35
N LEU A 170 7.71 20.28 -6.63
CA LEU A 170 7.63 19.20 -5.66
C LEU A 170 8.77 18.22 -5.91
N LEU A 171 9.65 18.03 -4.93
CA LEU A 171 10.63 16.94 -4.94
C LEU A 171 9.99 15.69 -4.34
N PHE A 172 9.97 14.63 -5.13
CA PHE A 172 9.63 13.28 -4.70
C PHE A 172 10.92 12.53 -4.38
N GLU A 173 11.10 12.18 -3.11
CA GLU A 173 12.17 11.29 -2.65
C GLU A 173 11.65 9.85 -2.74
N LEU A 174 12.02 9.15 -3.80
CA LEU A 174 11.59 7.78 -4.11
C LEU A 174 12.74 6.78 -3.98
N ARG A 175 12.41 5.57 -3.56
CA ARG A 175 13.31 4.41 -3.57
C ARG A 175 13.33 3.78 -4.96
N GLY A 176 14.15 4.32 -5.88
CA GLY A 176 14.22 3.83 -7.26
C GLY A 176 14.56 2.33 -7.42
N GLU A 177 15.25 1.72 -6.45
CA GLU A 177 15.57 0.28 -6.47
C GLU A 177 14.34 -0.64 -6.35
N SER A 178 13.23 -0.13 -5.80
CA SER A 178 12.01 -0.93 -5.63
C SER A 178 11.14 -0.95 -6.88
N ALA A 179 11.40 -0.07 -7.85
CA ALA A 179 10.64 -0.02 -9.09
C ALA A 179 11.06 -1.19 -9.98
N GLU A 180 10.14 -2.10 -10.25
CA GLU A 180 10.28 -3.13 -11.27
C GLU A 180 9.49 -2.69 -12.50
N PRO A 181 10.15 -2.13 -13.55
CA PRO A 181 9.44 -1.80 -14.78
C PRO A 181 8.96 -3.13 -15.38
N LEU A 182 7.64 -3.32 -15.42
CA LEU A 182 7.07 -4.45 -16.14
C LEU A 182 7.40 -4.26 -17.62
N LEU A 183 8.01 -5.29 -18.21
CA LEU A 183 8.32 -5.34 -19.63
C LEU A 183 7.01 -5.03 -20.39
N HIS A 184 6.95 -3.82 -20.99
CA HIS A 184 5.95 -3.35 -21.95
C HIS A 184 4.69 -2.63 -21.42
N ARG A 185 4.63 -2.18 -20.16
CA ARG A 185 3.53 -1.31 -19.69
C ARG A 185 4.02 -0.20 -18.77
N THR A 186 3.63 1.04 -19.07
CA THR A 186 3.80 2.19 -18.18
C THR A 186 2.42 2.57 -17.65
N ALA A 187 2.23 2.44 -16.34
CA ALA A 187 1.02 2.89 -15.68
C ALA A 187 0.79 4.38 -15.95
N LYS A 188 -0.44 4.75 -16.30
CA LYS A 188 -0.73 6.13 -16.73
C LYS A 188 -1.01 6.97 -15.50
N VAL A 189 -0.06 7.83 -15.14
CA VAL A 189 -0.23 8.75 -14.02
C VAL A 189 -1.03 9.99 -14.42
N SER A 190 -2.05 10.33 -13.64
CA SER A 190 -2.88 11.52 -13.83
C SER A 190 -2.85 12.43 -12.61
N TRP A 191 -2.81 13.74 -12.86
CA TRP A 191 -2.87 14.76 -11.81
C TRP A 191 -4.28 15.33 -11.70
N SER A 192 -4.72 15.64 -10.49
CA SER A 192 -6.00 16.30 -10.23
C SER A 192 -5.85 17.27 -9.06
N TYR A 193 -6.73 18.27 -8.99
CA TYR A 193 -6.84 19.18 -7.86
C TYR A 193 -8.28 19.22 -7.36
N LEU A 194 -8.47 19.56 -6.09
CA LEU A 194 -9.78 19.64 -5.47
C LEU A 194 -10.37 21.05 -5.61
N ARG A 195 -11.64 21.12 -5.99
CA ARG A 195 -12.43 22.35 -6.02
C ARG A 195 -13.89 22.03 -5.73
N GLY A 196 -14.49 22.67 -4.73
CA GLY A 196 -15.92 22.53 -4.39
C GLY A 196 -16.37 21.07 -4.30
N ASP A 197 -15.63 20.27 -3.54
CA ASP A 197 -15.84 18.82 -3.35
C ASP A 197 -15.69 17.93 -4.60
N ARG A 198 -15.20 18.48 -5.72
CA ARG A 198 -14.95 17.73 -6.96
C ARG A 198 -13.48 17.70 -7.32
N TRP A 199 -13.01 16.51 -7.70
CA TRP A 199 -11.68 16.32 -8.27
C TRP A 199 -11.69 16.73 -9.75
N ILE A 200 -10.93 17.78 -10.07
CA ILE A 200 -10.78 18.28 -11.45
C ILE A 200 -9.42 17.82 -11.98
N ASN A 201 -9.42 17.21 -13.17
CA ASN A 201 -8.20 16.75 -13.83
C ASN A 201 -7.32 17.94 -14.22
N LEU A 202 -6.04 17.88 -13.85
CA LEU A 202 -5.02 18.84 -14.26
C LEU A 202 -4.51 18.46 -15.65
N PRO A 203 -4.72 19.28 -16.70
CA PRO A 203 -4.33 18.93 -18.05
C PRO A 203 -2.81 18.74 -18.15
N PRO A 204 -2.31 17.85 -19.04
CA PRO A 204 -0.87 17.60 -19.19
C PRO A 204 -0.04 18.86 -19.49
N SER A 205 -0.64 19.87 -20.13
CA SER A 205 0.01 21.16 -20.40
C SER A 205 0.39 21.97 -19.16
N ARG A 206 -0.23 21.67 -18.00
CA ARG A 206 0.10 22.28 -16.71
C ARG A 206 1.09 21.46 -15.89
N VAL A 207 1.51 20.28 -16.37
CA VAL A 207 2.69 19.58 -15.85
C VAL A 207 3.89 20.10 -16.63
N LEU A 208 4.54 21.14 -16.09
CA LEU A 208 5.61 21.87 -16.78
C LEU A 208 6.86 21.03 -16.95
N SER A 209 7.18 20.20 -15.94
CA SER A 209 8.24 19.20 -16.04
C SER A 209 8.02 18.06 -15.04
N ASP A 210 8.46 16.86 -15.42
CA ASP A 210 8.51 15.69 -14.54
C ASP A 210 9.91 15.06 -14.59
N GLY A 211 10.67 15.21 -13.52
CA GLY A 211 11.97 14.59 -13.34
C GLY A 211 11.94 13.19 -12.71
N THR A 212 10.75 12.65 -12.40
CA THR A 212 10.58 11.33 -11.76
C THR A 212 10.47 10.18 -12.76
N ALA A 213 10.34 10.52 -14.06
CA ALA A 213 9.99 9.62 -15.15
C ALA A 213 8.78 8.73 -14.82
N GLY A 214 7.67 9.36 -14.41
CA GLY A 214 6.47 8.61 -14.01
C GLY A 214 6.64 7.88 -12.68
N PHE A 215 7.29 8.51 -11.69
CA PHE A 215 7.47 7.97 -10.34
C PHE A 215 8.32 6.68 -10.26
N LEU A 216 9.22 6.48 -11.23
CA LEU A 216 10.22 5.40 -11.22
C LEU A 216 11.51 5.79 -10.49
N THR A 217 11.82 7.09 -10.41
CA THR A 217 12.99 7.60 -9.69
C THR A 217 12.70 8.88 -8.91
N SER A 218 13.60 9.20 -7.97
CA SER A 218 13.55 10.48 -7.27
C SER A 218 13.73 11.64 -8.24
N GLY A 219 12.86 12.64 -8.15
CA GLY A 219 12.86 13.74 -9.11
C GLY A 219 11.98 14.90 -8.69
N ILE A 220 12.14 16.03 -9.37
CA ILE A 220 11.32 17.23 -9.16
C ILE A 220 10.22 17.24 -10.22
N VAL A 221 8.97 17.34 -9.77
CA VAL A 221 7.81 17.63 -10.63
C VAL A 221 7.47 19.10 -10.48
N VAL A 222 7.31 19.81 -11.58
CA VAL A 222 6.92 21.21 -11.62
C VAL A 222 5.52 21.32 -12.22
N LEU A 223 4.59 21.85 -11.45
CA LEU A 223 3.18 22.01 -11.80
C LEU A 223 2.83 23.48 -11.93
N ASP A 224 1.95 23.82 -12.85
CA ASP A 224 1.26 25.10 -12.91
C ASP A 224 -0.13 24.96 -12.29
N LEU A 225 -0.34 25.56 -11.12
CA LEU A 225 -1.58 25.45 -10.38
C LEU A 225 -2.59 26.52 -10.81
N PRO A 226 -3.85 26.13 -11.08
CA PRO A 226 -4.90 27.09 -11.39
C PRO A 226 -5.29 27.90 -10.15
N GLY A 227 -5.63 29.18 -10.32
CA GLY A 227 -6.14 30.03 -9.24
C GLY A 227 -7.56 29.68 -8.78
N GLU A 228 -8.19 28.68 -9.39
CA GLU A 228 -9.54 28.19 -9.04
C GLU A 228 -9.53 27.16 -7.90
N ILE A 229 -8.36 26.70 -7.47
CA ILE A 229 -8.22 25.75 -6.36
C ILE A 229 -8.68 26.40 -5.05
N ASP A 230 -9.46 25.68 -4.25
CA ASP A 230 -10.04 26.20 -3.01
C ASP A 230 -9.62 25.42 -1.77
N ARG A 231 -10.03 25.93 -0.61
CA ARG A 231 -9.83 25.34 0.72
C ARG A 231 -11.15 24.93 1.38
N ASP A 232 -12.26 25.22 0.71
CA ASP A 232 -13.61 25.01 1.19
C ASP A 232 -14.19 23.75 0.55
N HIS A 233 -14.02 22.65 1.26
CA HIS A 233 -14.44 21.32 0.86
C HIS A 233 -14.72 20.50 2.11
N THR A 234 -15.59 19.52 1.96
CA THR A 234 -16.05 18.58 2.99
C THR A 234 -15.56 17.15 2.72
N VAL A 235 -15.06 16.87 1.51
CA VAL A 235 -14.53 15.55 1.09
C VAL A 235 -13.14 15.26 1.64
N MET A 236 -12.34 16.29 1.93
CA MET A 236 -10.97 16.19 2.44
C MET A 236 -10.78 17.04 3.71
N PRO A 237 -9.70 16.84 4.50
CA PRO A 237 -9.45 17.65 5.68
C PRO A 237 -9.38 19.15 5.35
N PRO A 238 -10.09 20.01 6.10
CA PRO A 238 -10.31 21.42 5.74
C PRO A 238 -9.03 22.26 5.86
N ASN A 239 -9.08 23.50 5.36
CA ASN A 239 -8.01 24.51 5.41
C ASN A 239 -6.74 24.20 4.60
N LEU A 240 -6.78 23.18 3.74
CA LEU A 240 -5.68 22.78 2.86
C LEU A 240 -6.13 22.80 1.41
N TYR A 241 -5.20 23.12 0.51
CA TYR A 241 -5.36 22.91 -0.91
C TYR A 241 -4.94 21.49 -1.25
N TRP A 242 -5.75 20.73 -1.97
CA TRP A 242 -5.47 19.33 -2.24
C TRP A 242 -5.11 19.06 -3.69
N LEU A 243 -4.01 18.34 -3.87
CA LEU A 243 -3.64 17.70 -5.12
C LEU A 243 -3.79 16.19 -4.97
N ARG A 244 -4.11 15.52 -6.07
CA ARG A 244 -4.19 14.07 -6.16
C ARG A 244 -3.37 13.60 -7.36
N VAL A 245 -2.55 12.60 -7.14
CA VAL A 245 -1.88 11.82 -8.18
C VAL A 245 -2.55 10.46 -8.21
N SER A 246 -3.04 10.04 -9.38
CA SER A 246 -3.82 8.82 -9.53
C SER A 246 -3.19 7.91 -10.59
N ALA A 247 -3.28 6.61 -10.40
CA ALA A 247 -2.84 5.59 -11.35
C ALA A 247 -3.84 4.43 -11.40
N ASP A 248 -3.95 3.83 -12.58
CA ASP A 248 -4.97 2.85 -12.94
C ASP A 248 -4.58 1.41 -12.59
N VAL A 249 -3.33 0.99 -12.86
CA VAL A 249 -2.87 -0.40 -12.64
C VAL A 249 -1.39 -0.46 -12.24
N GLU A 250 -0.95 -1.67 -11.85
CA GLU A 250 0.49 -2.04 -11.72
C GLU A 250 1.27 -1.25 -10.66
N PHE A 251 0.70 -1.11 -9.45
CA PHE A 251 1.31 -0.38 -8.33
C PHE A 251 2.70 -0.88 -7.92
N ASP A 252 2.96 -2.18 -8.09
CA ASP A 252 4.24 -2.79 -7.77
C ASP A 252 5.39 -2.29 -8.68
N SER A 253 5.07 -1.63 -9.80
CA SER A 253 6.06 -1.04 -10.70
C SER A 253 6.61 0.31 -10.21
N PHE A 254 5.86 1.03 -9.35
CA PHE A 254 6.26 2.35 -8.86
C PHE A 254 7.35 2.26 -7.79
N ALA A 255 8.19 3.30 -7.73
CA ALA A 255 9.16 3.42 -6.65
C ALA A 255 8.47 3.77 -5.32
N SER A 256 8.90 3.16 -4.22
CA SER A 256 8.35 3.45 -2.90
C SER A 256 8.66 4.90 -2.49
N LEU A 257 7.66 5.62 -2.00
CA LEU A 257 7.79 7.01 -1.57
C LEU A 257 8.39 7.13 -0.16
N TYR A 258 9.50 7.86 -0.02
CA TYR A 258 10.01 8.26 1.29
C TYR A 258 9.43 9.60 1.75
N ASN A 259 9.41 10.59 0.86
CA ASN A 259 9.00 11.95 1.23
C ASN A 259 8.62 12.81 0.01
N VAL A 260 7.80 13.84 0.25
CA VAL A 260 7.47 14.88 -0.73
C VAL A 260 7.82 16.24 -0.13
N ARG A 261 8.59 17.05 -0.84
CA ARG A 261 8.99 18.39 -0.39
C ARG A 261 8.62 19.46 -1.39
N ALA A 262 7.96 20.51 -0.94
CA ALA A 262 7.64 21.66 -1.77
C ALA A 262 8.83 22.62 -1.92
N GLN A 263 8.80 23.42 -2.99
CA GLN A 263 9.77 24.47 -3.32
C GLN A 263 11.20 23.94 -3.52
N ALA A 264 11.31 22.76 -4.14
CA ALA A 264 12.59 22.16 -4.46
C ALA A 264 13.18 22.70 -5.77
N LEU A 265 14.50 22.73 -5.85
CA LEU A 265 15.26 23.08 -7.05
C LEU A 265 16.58 22.29 -7.10
N THR A 266 17.14 22.16 -8.31
CA THR A 266 18.46 21.54 -8.52
C THR A 266 19.53 22.63 -8.54
N ALA A 267 20.55 22.47 -7.70
CA ALA A 267 21.72 23.35 -7.69
C ALA A 267 22.94 22.61 -8.24
N VAL A 268 23.65 23.22 -9.19
CA VAL A 268 24.88 22.66 -9.78
C VAL A 268 26.08 23.43 -9.23
N ARG A 269 27.17 22.71 -8.92
CA ARG A 269 28.41 23.31 -8.47
C ARG A 269 28.97 24.24 -9.55
N SER A 270 29.27 25.49 -9.18
CA SER A 270 29.90 26.44 -10.09
C SER A 270 31.33 26.03 -10.45
N PRO A 271 31.75 26.15 -11.73
CA PRO A 271 33.10 25.81 -12.18
C PRO A 271 34.19 26.74 -11.62
N THR A 272 33.81 27.94 -11.15
CA THR A 272 34.75 28.94 -10.60
C THR A 272 35.22 28.60 -9.17
N SER A 273 34.59 27.63 -8.49
CA SER A 273 34.96 27.24 -7.14
C SER A 273 36.19 26.32 -7.16
N ALA A 274 37.21 26.67 -6.37
CA ALA A 274 38.40 25.84 -6.19
C ALA A 274 38.02 24.40 -5.83
N LEU A 275 38.62 23.48 -6.57
CA LEU A 275 38.34 22.06 -6.64
C LEU A 275 39.17 21.41 -5.50
N PRO A 276 38.55 20.94 -4.38
CA PRO A 276 39.32 20.46 -3.21
C PRO A 276 40.16 19.23 -3.56
N GLN A 277 41.44 19.17 -3.20
CA GLN A 277 42.33 18.04 -3.58
C GLN A 277 41.81 16.66 -3.12
N ASP A 278 41.18 16.59 -1.95
CA ASP A 278 40.48 15.39 -1.45
C ASP A 278 38.98 15.52 -1.70
N TYR A 279 38.53 14.91 -2.79
CA TYR A 279 37.14 14.96 -3.22
C TYR A 279 36.29 13.93 -2.48
N SER A 280 35.28 14.41 -1.77
CA SER A 280 34.21 13.57 -1.22
C SER A 280 32.85 14.11 -1.65
N VAL A 281 31.90 13.19 -1.82
CA VAL A 281 30.47 13.48 -1.97
C VAL A 281 30.06 14.44 -0.86
N LEU A 282 29.46 15.58 -1.20
CA LEU A 282 29.03 16.56 -0.21
C LEU A 282 27.93 15.92 0.65
N PRO A 283 28.13 15.76 1.97
CA PRO A 283 27.12 15.15 2.82
C PRO A 283 25.87 16.01 2.88
N GLU A 284 24.76 15.41 3.29
CA GLU A 284 23.49 16.10 3.46
C GLU A 284 23.63 17.31 4.40
N ARG A 285 22.77 18.32 4.19
CA ARG A 285 22.67 19.53 5.03
C ARG A 285 23.94 20.37 5.13
N ARG A 286 24.90 20.22 4.21
CA ARG A 286 26.09 21.08 4.15
C ARG A 286 25.80 22.47 3.59
N VAL A 287 24.95 22.56 2.56
CA VAL A 287 24.52 23.86 2.04
C VAL A 287 23.43 24.43 2.96
N ALA A 288 23.77 25.51 3.65
CA ALA A 288 22.92 26.15 4.67
C ALA A 288 22.28 27.47 4.20
N GLY A 289 22.72 28.04 3.08
CA GLY A 289 22.23 29.32 2.59
C GLY A 289 22.89 29.77 1.29
N PRO A 290 22.35 30.83 0.67
CA PRO A 290 22.94 31.44 -0.51
C PRO A 290 24.19 32.27 -0.16
N VAL A 291 25.04 32.54 -1.17
CA VAL A 291 26.23 33.41 -1.01
C VAL A 291 25.80 34.88 -0.83
N GLU A 292 24.84 35.33 -1.64
CA GLU A 292 24.21 36.65 -1.53
C GLU A 292 22.85 36.51 -0.86
N SER A 293 22.49 37.47 0.00
CA SER A 293 21.21 37.45 0.70
C SER A 293 20.06 37.65 -0.29
N ILE A 294 19.09 36.73 -0.29
CA ILE A 294 17.90 36.79 -1.13
C ILE A 294 16.72 37.26 -0.26
N PRO A 295 16.15 38.46 -0.49
CA PRO A 295 15.00 38.94 0.26
C PRO A 295 13.82 37.96 0.19
N GLY A 296 13.21 37.68 1.35
CA GLY A 296 12.08 36.74 1.46
C GLY A 296 12.46 35.26 1.61
N LEU A 297 13.73 34.90 1.46
CA LEU A 297 14.20 33.53 1.68
C LEU A 297 14.51 33.28 3.16
N ALA A 298 13.70 32.46 3.82
CA ALA A 298 13.89 32.15 5.24
C ALA A 298 15.01 31.13 5.49
N ARG A 299 15.09 30.06 4.70
CA ARG A 299 16.06 28.97 4.89
C ARG A 299 16.28 28.19 3.60
N VAL A 300 17.51 27.70 3.42
CA VAL A 300 17.86 26.68 2.41
C VAL A 300 18.28 25.41 3.13
N SER A 301 17.87 24.26 2.60
CA SER A 301 18.30 22.95 3.11
C SER A 301 18.64 22.02 1.96
N GLN A 302 19.87 21.53 1.93
CA GLN A 302 20.28 20.48 1.00
C GLN A 302 19.59 19.16 1.34
N VAL A 303 18.85 18.62 0.37
CA VAL A 303 18.22 17.31 0.46
C VAL A 303 19.21 16.26 -0.04
N GLY A 304 19.58 15.31 0.82
CA GLY A 304 20.49 14.23 0.49
C GLY A 304 21.93 14.66 0.15
N THR A 305 22.71 13.68 -0.28
CA THR A 305 24.09 13.87 -0.72
C THR A 305 24.17 14.44 -2.14
N SER A 306 25.25 15.16 -2.48
CA SER A 306 25.49 15.55 -3.88
C SER A 306 25.65 14.32 -4.78
N PHE A 307 25.18 14.41 -6.03
CA PHE A 307 25.25 13.32 -7.00
C PHE A 307 25.92 13.78 -8.31
N GLY A 308 26.23 12.83 -9.20
CA GLY A 308 26.74 13.09 -10.56
C GLY A 308 28.20 13.56 -10.66
N MET A 309 28.88 13.76 -9.54
CA MET A 309 30.27 14.20 -9.51
C MET A 309 31.22 13.03 -9.77
N ARG A 310 32.24 13.25 -10.61
CA ARG A 310 33.35 12.31 -10.83
C ARG A 310 34.67 12.99 -10.47
N PRO A 311 35.59 12.32 -9.76
CA PRO A 311 36.93 12.85 -9.54
C PRO A 311 37.65 13.01 -10.88
N ALA A 312 38.66 13.89 -10.91
CA ALA A 312 39.57 13.97 -12.04
C ALA A 312 40.26 12.62 -12.25
N GLU A 313 40.33 12.19 -13.50
CA GLU A 313 40.96 10.92 -13.88
C GLU A 313 42.44 10.92 -13.49
N SER A 314 42.90 9.84 -12.84
CA SER A 314 44.33 9.65 -12.54
C SER A 314 45.11 9.24 -13.80
N ASN A 315 46.43 9.41 -13.79
CA ASN A 315 47.27 8.98 -14.93
C ASN A 315 47.14 7.47 -15.22
N GLU A 316 46.96 6.64 -14.18
CA GLU A 316 46.74 5.19 -14.33
C GLU A 316 45.38 4.91 -14.98
N GLN A 317 44.32 5.58 -14.50
CA GLN A 317 42.98 5.46 -15.09
C GLN A 317 42.97 5.92 -16.55
N LEU A 318 43.67 7.01 -16.87
CA LEU A 318 43.85 7.51 -18.23
C LEU A 318 44.52 6.48 -19.14
N GLN A 319 45.56 5.81 -18.66
CA GLN A 319 46.25 4.75 -19.42
C GLN A 319 45.33 3.56 -19.67
N VAL A 320 44.59 3.12 -18.65
CA VAL A 320 43.60 2.04 -18.78
C VAL A 320 42.51 2.43 -19.78
N ARG A 321 41.87 3.58 -19.61
CA ARG A 321 40.82 4.07 -20.49
C ARG A 321 41.32 4.21 -21.93
N THR A 322 42.53 4.73 -22.13
CA THR A 322 43.11 4.85 -23.48
C THR A 322 43.37 3.48 -24.11
N GLY A 323 43.91 2.53 -23.34
CA GLY A 323 44.14 1.16 -23.81
C GLY A 323 42.84 0.44 -24.17
N GLU A 324 41.82 0.56 -23.32
CA GLU A 324 40.49 0.00 -23.58
C GLU A 324 39.88 0.68 -24.82
N ARG A 325 39.89 2.01 -24.88
CA ARG A 325 39.37 2.81 -26.01
C ARG A 325 39.97 2.42 -27.35
N LEU A 326 41.28 2.18 -27.41
CA LEU A 326 41.97 1.76 -28.63
C LEU A 326 41.58 0.35 -29.07
N LYS A 327 41.23 -0.52 -28.12
CA LYS A 327 40.80 -1.90 -28.38
C LYS A 327 39.36 -1.95 -28.89
N HIS A 328 38.40 -1.42 -28.14
CA HIS A 328 36.98 -1.48 -28.52
C HIS A 328 36.58 -0.40 -29.54
N LYS A 329 37.40 0.65 -29.75
CA LYS A 329 37.18 1.73 -30.73
C LYS A 329 35.80 2.39 -30.64
N ASN A 330 35.23 2.45 -29.43
CA ASN A 330 33.86 2.90 -29.18
C ASN A 330 32.79 2.13 -29.98
N ARG A 331 32.98 0.83 -30.17
CA ARG A 331 32.00 -0.05 -30.81
C ARG A 331 31.76 -1.26 -29.92
N ALA A 332 30.50 -1.64 -29.78
CA ALA A 332 30.11 -2.81 -29.01
C ALA A 332 29.99 -4.01 -29.96
N LEU A 333 31.03 -4.84 -30.03
CA LEU A 333 31.10 -6.00 -30.93
C LEU A 333 31.25 -7.31 -30.16
N LEU A 334 32.28 -7.42 -29.32
CA LEU A 334 32.54 -8.59 -28.48
C LEU A 334 31.93 -8.39 -27.09
N PRO A 335 31.61 -9.47 -26.34
CA PRO A 335 31.09 -9.35 -24.98
C PRO A 335 31.93 -8.46 -24.06
N TRP A 336 33.26 -8.52 -24.21
CA TRP A 336 34.19 -7.65 -23.48
C TRP A 336 34.01 -6.17 -23.81
N ASP A 337 33.71 -5.81 -25.08
CA ASP A 337 33.51 -4.42 -25.48
C ASP A 337 32.25 -3.84 -24.83
N PHE A 338 31.15 -4.61 -24.81
CA PHE A 338 29.93 -4.23 -24.09
C PHE A 338 30.22 -3.98 -22.62
N GLU A 339 30.88 -4.94 -21.94
CA GLU A 339 31.21 -4.83 -20.52
C GLU A 339 32.04 -3.57 -20.23
N ARG A 340 33.05 -3.25 -21.04
CA ARG A 340 33.91 -2.09 -20.82
C ARG A 340 33.25 -0.76 -21.13
N LEU A 341 32.46 -0.68 -22.20
CA LEU A 341 31.69 0.52 -22.53
C LEU A 341 30.72 0.90 -21.39
N VAL A 342 30.06 -0.09 -20.77
CA VAL A 342 29.19 0.15 -19.62
C VAL A 342 29.99 0.66 -18.42
N LEU A 343 31.08 -0.02 -18.04
CA LEU A 343 31.88 0.37 -16.87
C LEU A 343 32.54 1.74 -17.03
N GLU A 344 32.98 2.11 -18.24
CA GLU A 344 33.55 3.43 -18.52
C GLU A 344 32.47 4.53 -18.41
N ARG A 345 31.29 4.29 -18.99
CA ARG A 345 30.24 5.32 -19.09
C ARG A 345 29.43 5.45 -17.81
N PHE A 346 29.20 4.39 -17.05
CA PHE A 346 28.29 4.34 -15.89
C PHE A 346 28.99 3.89 -14.59
N PRO A 347 29.55 4.83 -13.79
CA PRO A 347 30.20 4.53 -12.51
C PRO A 347 29.27 4.00 -11.43
N SER A 348 27.94 4.17 -11.60
CA SER A 348 26.96 3.52 -10.73
C SER A 348 26.93 2.01 -10.91
N VAL A 349 27.60 1.45 -11.94
CA VAL A 349 27.74 0.01 -12.17
C VAL A 349 29.04 -0.49 -11.55
N PHE A 350 28.95 -1.41 -10.59
CA PHE A 350 30.09 -2.12 -10.01
C PHE A 350 30.59 -3.24 -10.91
N LYS A 351 29.64 -4.00 -11.46
CA LYS A 351 29.94 -5.17 -12.27
C LYS A 351 28.92 -5.32 -13.37
N VAL A 352 29.39 -5.76 -14.53
CA VAL A 352 28.55 -6.06 -15.68
C VAL A 352 28.98 -7.38 -16.29
N ARG A 353 28.04 -8.09 -16.87
CA ARG A 353 28.28 -9.30 -17.65
C ARG A 353 27.46 -9.27 -18.92
N CYS A 354 28.13 -9.53 -20.04
CA CYS A 354 27.47 -9.71 -21.33
C CYS A 354 27.26 -11.19 -21.60
N PHE A 355 26.01 -11.59 -21.83
CA PHE A 355 25.61 -12.93 -22.25
C PHE A 355 25.21 -12.90 -23.73
N PRO A 356 26.06 -13.43 -24.63
CA PRO A 356 25.75 -13.47 -26.05
C PRO A 356 24.70 -14.53 -26.35
N ASN A 357 23.81 -14.23 -27.29
CA ASN A 357 22.73 -15.10 -27.76
C ASN A 357 21.85 -15.63 -26.62
N LEU A 358 21.58 -14.83 -25.59
CA LEU A 358 20.76 -15.21 -24.45
C LEU A 358 19.62 -14.22 -24.29
N ARG A 359 18.41 -14.72 -24.08
CA ARG A 359 17.20 -13.91 -23.89
C ARG A 359 16.60 -14.14 -22.50
N ALA A 360 16.22 -13.06 -21.83
CA ALA A 360 15.43 -13.07 -20.60
C ALA A 360 13.92 -12.98 -20.92
N PRO A 361 13.02 -13.51 -20.07
CA PRO A 361 13.27 -14.12 -18.75
C PRO A 361 13.62 -15.61 -18.79
N ASP A 362 13.38 -16.31 -19.91
CA ASP A 362 13.38 -17.78 -19.95
C ASP A 362 14.75 -18.45 -20.15
N ALA A 363 15.83 -17.66 -20.22
CA ALA A 363 17.20 -18.13 -20.46
C ALA A 363 17.38 -18.91 -21.77
N THR A 364 16.55 -18.61 -22.78
CA THR A 364 16.59 -19.26 -24.09
C THR A 364 17.68 -18.67 -24.96
N HIS A 365 18.33 -19.51 -25.76
CA HIS A 365 19.34 -19.06 -26.70
C HIS A 365 18.72 -18.59 -28.02
N HIS A 366 19.01 -17.35 -28.40
CA HIS A 366 18.52 -16.75 -29.64
C HIS A 366 19.61 -15.94 -30.33
N ALA A 367 19.85 -16.21 -31.61
CA ALA A 367 20.83 -15.49 -32.40
C ALA A 367 20.49 -14.00 -32.49
N GLY A 368 21.48 -13.16 -32.22
CA GLY A 368 21.36 -11.69 -32.28
C GLY A 368 20.82 -11.05 -31.00
N ASP A 369 20.35 -11.83 -30.02
CA ASP A 369 20.00 -11.30 -28.70
C ASP A 369 21.26 -11.17 -27.84
N ILE A 370 21.42 -10.01 -27.19
CA ILE A 370 22.54 -9.73 -26.29
C ILE A 370 21.95 -9.27 -24.96
N LEU A 371 22.12 -10.11 -23.94
CA LEU A 371 21.67 -9.79 -22.58
C LEU A 371 22.81 -9.19 -21.78
N ILE A 372 22.62 -7.95 -21.32
CA ILE A 372 23.55 -7.24 -20.45
C ILE A 372 22.99 -7.23 -19.04
N VAL A 373 23.78 -7.74 -18.10
CA VAL A 373 23.38 -7.85 -16.71
C VAL A 373 24.29 -6.98 -15.87
N VAL A 374 23.70 -6.07 -15.12
CA VAL A 374 24.42 -5.08 -14.30
C VAL A 374 24.18 -5.29 -12.81
N VAL A 375 25.20 -4.95 -12.05
CA VAL A 375 25.24 -4.94 -10.59
C VAL A 375 25.65 -3.54 -10.16
N PRO A 376 24.86 -2.85 -9.33
CA PRO A 376 25.19 -1.50 -8.91
C PRO A 376 26.41 -1.45 -7.98
N ALA A 377 27.08 -0.30 -7.99
CA ALA A 377 28.07 0.09 -7.00
C ALA A 377 27.38 0.45 -5.70
N LEU A 378 27.67 -0.33 -4.66
CA LEU A 378 27.18 -0.07 -3.31
C LEU A 378 27.89 1.13 -2.70
N GLY A 379 27.13 2.08 -2.15
CA GLY A 379 27.68 3.11 -1.28
C GLY A 379 28.14 2.51 0.06
N THR A 380 29.01 3.23 0.77
CA THR A 380 29.45 2.87 2.14
C THR A 380 28.27 2.71 3.11
N GLN A 381 27.17 3.43 2.88
CA GLN A 381 25.95 3.30 3.67
C GLN A 381 25.11 2.06 3.29
N ASP A 382 25.13 1.61 2.03
CA ASP A 382 24.35 0.45 1.59
C ASP A 382 24.95 -0.87 2.07
N LEU A 383 26.28 -0.92 2.18
CA LEU A 383 27.01 -1.99 2.87
C LEU A 383 26.57 -2.12 4.34
N SER A 384 26.27 -1.00 5.01
CA SER A 384 25.81 -0.99 6.41
C SER A 384 24.33 -1.35 6.57
N ARG A 385 23.50 -1.10 5.55
CA ARG A 385 22.05 -1.36 5.57
C ARG A 385 21.68 -2.81 5.27
N ASN A 386 22.66 -3.68 4.98
CA ASN A 386 22.44 -5.11 4.70
C ASN A 386 21.30 -5.31 3.67
N SER A 387 21.29 -4.50 2.60
CA SER A 387 20.37 -4.71 1.47
C SER A 387 20.90 -5.89 0.65
N PRO A 388 20.25 -7.07 0.68
CA PRO A 388 20.83 -8.29 0.13
C PRO A 388 20.70 -8.38 -1.39
N ALA A 389 20.24 -7.33 -2.08
CA ALA A 389 19.89 -7.38 -3.50
C ALA A 389 19.82 -5.95 -4.09
N PRO A 390 20.95 -5.25 -4.22
CA PRO A 390 20.96 -3.89 -4.73
C PRO A 390 20.62 -3.86 -6.22
N ARG A 391 19.89 -2.85 -6.66
CA ARG A 391 19.39 -2.76 -8.04
C ARG A 391 19.56 -1.34 -8.56
N LEU A 392 19.91 -1.20 -9.84
CA LEU A 392 19.76 0.08 -10.55
C LEU A 392 18.28 0.34 -10.80
N ASN A 393 17.90 1.60 -10.86
CA ASN A 393 16.53 1.98 -11.20
C ASN A 393 16.25 1.74 -12.69
N ALA A 394 14.97 1.70 -13.06
CA ALA A 394 14.51 1.45 -14.42
C ALA A 394 15.14 2.39 -15.46
N ILE A 395 15.27 3.67 -15.13
CA ILE A 395 15.76 4.71 -16.04
C ILE A 395 17.25 4.55 -16.30
N GLU A 396 18.04 4.19 -15.28
CA GLU A 396 19.45 3.89 -15.46
C GLU A 396 19.65 2.68 -16.38
N LEU A 397 18.81 1.65 -16.29
CA LEU A 397 18.85 0.51 -17.20
C LEU A 397 18.53 0.93 -18.64
N GLU A 398 17.48 1.72 -18.84
CA GLU A 398 17.10 2.26 -20.16
C GLU A 398 18.22 3.12 -20.77
N GLN A 399 18.84 4.00 -19.98
CA GLN A 399 19.99 4.80 -20.42
C GLN A 399 21.19 3.95 -20.83
N ILE A 400 21.45 2.85 -20.13
CA ILE A 400 22.50 1.89 -20.50
C ILE A 400 22.13 1.20 -21.81
N GLU A 401 20.87 0.79 -21.98
CA GLU A 401 20.38 0.13 -23.18
C GLU A 401 20.51 1.04 -24.41
N ASP A 402 19.98 2.26 -24.34
CA ASP A 402 20.07 3.26 -25.41
C ASP A 402 21.51 3.57 -25.81
N TYR A 403 22.39 3.72 -24.81
CA TYR A 403 23.80 3.94 -25.06
C TYR A 403 24.46 2.79 -25.81
N LEU A 404 24.16 1.55 -25.43
CA LEU A 404 24.72 0.37 -26.06
C LEU A 404 24.16 0.14 -27.45
N VAL A 405 22.85 0.32 -27.65
CA VAL A 405 22.21 0.24 -28.97
C VAL A 405 22.85 1.23 -29.94
N ALA A 406 23.18 2.44 -29.49
CA ALA A 406 23.87 3.43 -30.32
C ALA A 406 25.32 3.06 -30.71
N GLN A 407 25.97 2.15 -29.97
CA GLN A 407 27.34 1.67 -30.27
C GLN A 407 27.39 0.27 -30.88
N ALA A 408 26.30 -0.48 -30.83
CA ALA A 408 26.18 -1.84 -31.35
C ALA A 408 25.79 -1.86 -32.84
N SER A 409 25.79 -3.07 -33.41
CA SER A 409 25.25 -3.30 -34.75
C SER A 409 23.73 -3.13 -34.76
N PRO A 410 23.11 -2.57 -35.81
CA PRO A 410 21.65 -2.49 -35.94
C PRO A 410 20.94 -3.86 -35.90
N PHE A 411 21.67 -4.95 -36.13
CA PHE A 411 21.15 -6.32 -36.05
C PHE A 411 21.19 -6.93 -34.65
N ALA A 412 21.88 -6.28 -33.70
CA ALA A 412 21.96 -6.73 -32.32
C ALA A 412 20.76 -6.21 -31.52
N ARG A 413 20.02 -7.11 -30.89
CA ARG A 413 18.95 -6.77 -29.95
C ARG A 413 19.52 -6.80 -28.54
N VAL A 414 19.87 -5.62 -28.04
CA VAL A 414 20.45 -5.46 -26.70
C VAL A 414 19.30 -5.36 -25.69
N THR A 415 19.41 -6.07 -24.58
CA THR A 415 18.48 -5.93 -23.45
C THR A 415 19.29 -5.79 -22.17
N VAL A 416 18.99 -4.78 -21.36
CA VAL A 416 19.72 -4.52 -20.10
C VAL A 416 18.83 -4.86 -18.91
N ARG A 417 19.38 -5.57 -17.92
CA ARG A 417 18.67 -5.90 -16.67
C ARG A 417 19.57 -5.90 -15.44
N ASN A 418 18.94 -5.75 -14.28
CA ASN A 418 19.59 -6.06 -13.01
C ASN A 418 19.88 -7.56 -12.88
N ALA A 419 20.95 -7.88 -12.14
CA ALA A 419 21.22 -9.25 -11.70
C ALA A 419 20.09 -9.77 -10.81
N SER A 420 19.76 -11.05 -10.98
CA SER A 420 18.85 -11.74 -10.07
C SER A 420 19.60 -12.14 -8.80
N TYR A 421 18.95 -12.10 -7.64
CA TYR A 421 19.60 -12.42 -6.37
C TYR A 421 19.03 -13.70 -5.78
N GLU A 422 19.91 -14.67 -5.59
CA GLU A 422 19.59 -16.02 -5.15
C GLU A 422 20.07 -16.20 -3.71
N ARG A 423 19.14 -16.49 -2.79
CA ARG A 423 19.41 -16.48 -1.35
C ARG A 423 19.90 -17.83 -0.87
N ILE A 424 21.01 -17.82 -0.13
CA ILE A 424 21.63 -19.03 0.41
C ILE A 424 21.60 -19.01 1.93
N GLN A 425 21.05 -20.08 2.51
CA GLN A 425 21.06 -20.33 3.94
C GLN A 425 21.91 -21.58 4.22
N VAL A 426 22.98 -21.39 4.99
CA VAL A 426 23.73 -22.50 5.58
C VAL A 426 22.94 -23.08 6.73
N ARG A 427 22.86 -24.40 6.77
CA ARG A 427 22.39 -25.17 7.91
C ARG A 427 23.53 -26.04 8.40
N CYS A 428 23.78 -26.05 9.69
CA CYS A 428 24.81 -26.90 10.27
C CYS A 428 24.51 -27.17 11.74
N ALA A 429 25.05 -28.27 12.24
CA ALA A 429 25.08 -28.59 13.65
C ALA A 429 26.54 -28.53 14.12
N VAL A 430 26.81 -27.75 15.16
CA VAL A 430 28.18 -27.43 15.61
C VAL A 430 28.35 -27.85 17.07
N GLU A 431 29.45 -28.53 17.35
CA GLU A 431 29.93 -28.77 18.70
C GLU A 431 30.95 -27.70 19.07
N TRP A 432 30.72 -27.02 20.20
CA TRP A 432 31.57 -25.93 20.67
C TRP A 432 32.63 -26.43 21.63
N LYS A 433 33.80 -25.77 21.64
CA LYS A 433 34.85 -26.05 22.61
C LYS A 433 34.38 -25.77 24.05
N ARG A 434 34.93 -26.52 25.00
CA ARG A 434 34.63 -26.36 26.44
C ARG A 434 34.98 -24.95 26.92
N GLY A 435 34.03 -24.30 27.59
CA GLY A 435 34.18 -22.93 28.12
C GLY A 435 33.73 -21.82 27.17
N ALA A 436 33.34 -22.14 25.93
CA ALA A 436 32.82 -21.17 24.98
C ALA A 436 31.40 -20.68 25.36
N ASN A 437 31.13 -19.39 25.17
CA ASN A 437 29.79 -18.85 25.30
C ASN A 437 28.99 -19.13 24.02
N VAL A 438 28.16 -20.18 24.06
CA VAL A 438 27.38 -20.67 22.91
C VAL A 438 26.65 -19.56 22.16
N GLY A 439 25.95 -18.67 22.87
CA GLY A 439 25.17 -17.60 22.24
C GLY A 439 26.05 -16.54 21.56
N TYR A 440 27.24 -16.26 22.09
CA TYR A 440 28.22 -15.40 21.45
C TYR A 440 28.83 -16.08 20.20
N CYS A 441 29.30 -17.31 20.35
CA CYS A 441 29.94 -18.06 19.26
C CYS A 441 28.97 -18.34 18.11
N GLN A 442 27.69 -18.64 18.38
CA GLN A 442 26.66 -18.77 17.35
C GLN A 442 26.46 -17.47 16.56
N ARG A 443 26.35 -16.31 17.23
CA ARG A 443 26.22 -15.01 16.54
C ARG A 443 27.47 -14.67 15.75
N ARG A 444 28.65 -14.97 16.29
CA ARG A 444 29.93 -14.74 15.61
C ARG A 444 30.06 -15.62 14.37
N LEU A 445 29.75 -16.92 14.47
CA LEU A 445 29.75 -17.84 13.35
C LEU A 445 28.74 -17.44 12.27
N ASN A 446 27.53 -16.99 12.66
CA ASN A 446 26.56 -16.45 11.72
C ASN A 446 27.14 -15.28 10.92
N GLN A 447 27.82 -14.34 11.59
CA GLN A 447 28.46 -13.21 10.91
C GLN A 447 29.59 -13.67 9.98
N ILE A 448 30.43 -14.63 10.39
CA ILE A 448 31.51 -15.16 9.56
C ILE A 448 30.96 -15.83 8.29
N LEU A 449 29.89 -16.62 8.42
CA LEU A 449 29.22 -17.26 7.29
C LEU A 449 28.56 -16.24 6.36
N PHE A 450 27.90 -15.24 6.94
CA PHE A 450 27.33 -14.14 6.19
C PHE A 450 28.42 -13.41 5.40
N ASP A 451 29.54 -13.07 6.04
CA ASP A 451 30.63 -12.34 5.41
C ASP A 451 31.32 -13.16 4.31
N PHE A 452 31.47 -14.47 4.50
CA PHE A 452 32.10 -15.39 3.54
C PHE A 452 31.24 -15.62 2.28
N LEU A 453 29.92 -15.68 2.45
CA LEU A 453 28.98 -15.84 1.34
C LEU A 453 28.59 -14.50 0.70
N SER A 454 28.81 -13.38 1.38
CA SER A 454 28.48 -12.04 0.88
C SER A 454 29.27 -11.73 -0.41
N PRO A 455 28.59 -11.36 -1.50
CA PRO A 455 29.28 -11.03 -2.75
C PRO A 455 30.02 -9.68 -2.69
N TRP A 456 29.73 -8.87 -1.67
CA TRP A 456 30.25 -7.51 -1.49
C TRP A 456 31.56 -7.46 -0.74
N ASN A 457 31.91 -8.54 -0.05
CA ASN A 457 33.14 -8.62 0.72
C ASN A 457 34.26 -9.21 -0.15
N ASP A 458 35.46 -8.69 0.02
CA ASP A 458 36.65 -9.24 -0.64
C ASP A 458 37.00 -10.66 -0.16
N ASN A 459 36.53 -10.99 1.04
CA ASN A 459 36.68 -12.27 1.70
C ASN A 459 35.57 -13.24 1.26
N GLY A 460 35.92 -14.24 0.44
CA GLY A 460 35.02 -15.34 0.09
C GLY A 460 34.63 -15.39 -1.39
N TYR A 461 33.34 -15.65 -1.67
CA TYR A 461 32.86 -15.99 -3.02
C TYR A 461 32.78 -14.81 -3.99
N ARG A 462 32.68 -13.57 -3.49
CA ARG A 462 32.55 -12.31 -4.26
C ARG A 462 31.34 -12.32 -5.22
N ALA A 463 31.03 -11.18 -5.83
CA ALA A 463 29.97 -11.07 -6.83
C ALA A 463 30.37 -11.84 -8.11
N ARG A 464 30.05 -13.13 -8.20
CA ARG A 464 30.31 -13.97 -9.38
C ARG A 464 28.99 -14.41 -10.02
N PHE A 465 28.88 -14.22 -11.33
CA PHE A 465 27.85 -14.86 -12.15
C PHE A 465 28.18 -16.33 -12.33
N GLU A 466 27.17 -17.14 -12.68
CA GLU A 466 27.33 -18.59 -12.86
C GLU A 466 28.01 -19.26 -11.66
N TRP A 467 27.68 -18.79 -10.46
CA TRP A 467 28.32 -19.21 -9.23
C TRP A 467 28.02 -20.67 -8.90
N VAL A 468 28.98 -21.28 -8.20
CA VAL A 468 28.92 -22.65 -7.72
C VAL A 468 29.46 -22.65 -6.30
N ILE A 469 28.61 -22.95 -5.32
CA ILE A 469 29.00 -23.03 -3.92
C ILE A 469 28.98 -24.48 -3.49
N ARG A 470 30.15 -24.96 -3.08
CA ARG A 470 30.35 -26.33 -2.63
C ARG A 470 30.13 -26.41 -1.13
N ARG A 471 29.41 -27.44 -0.68
CA ARG A 471 29.16 -27.68 0.74
C ARG A 471 30.48 -27.84 1.51
N GLU A 472 31.47 -28.50 0.90
CA GLU A 472 32.81 -28.71 1.49
C GLU A 472 33.57 -27.41 1.77
N ASP A 473 33.44 -26.38 0.92
CA ASP A 473 34.11 -25.09 1.12
C ASP A 473 33.52 -24.35 2.33
N VAL A 474 32.19 -24.43 2.48
CA VAL A 474 31.47 -23.86 3.63
C VAL A 474 31.80 -24.63 4.91
N GLU A 475 31.85 -25.96 4.83
CA GLU A 475 32.24 -26.81 5.97
C GLU A 475 33.66 -26.53 6.44
N ALA A 476 34.62 -26.38 5.51
CA ALA A 476 35.99 -26.02 5.82
C ALA A 476 36.05 -24.65 6.54
N ARG A 477 35.31 -23.66 6.05
CA ARG A 477 35.23 -22.34 6.68
C ARG A 477 34.66 -22.39 8.10
N ILE A 478 33.68 -23.25 8.38
CA ILE A 478 33.15 -23.42 9.74
C ILE A 478 34.22 -24.02 10.66
N ARG A 479 34.96 -25.03 10.17
CA ARG A 479 36.02 -25.70 10.95
C ARG A 479 37.22 -24.80 11.26
N GLU A 480 37.48 -23.79 10.45
CA GLU A 480 38.51 -22.78 10.72
C GLU A 480 38.19 -21.89 11.93
N TYR A 481 36.91 -21.81 12.35
CA TYR A 481 36.54 -20.98 13.49
C TYR A 481 37.06 -21.56 14.81
N GLU A 482 37.83 -20.78 15.54
CA GLU A 482 38.59 -21.20 16.71
C GLU A 482 37.76 -21.81 17.85
N ASP A 483 36.48 -21.44 17.98
CA ASP A 483 35.59 -21.97 19.04
C ASP A 483 34.86 -23.26 18.64
N VAL A 484 35.06 -23.74 17.41
CA VAL A 484 34.43 -24.97 16.89
C VAL A 484 35.28 -26.19 17.21
N GLN A 485 34.65 -27.23 17.76
CA GLN A 485 35.26 -28.54 18.02
C GLN A 485 34.95 -29.52 16.90
N SER A 486 33.69 -29.62 16.48
CA SER A 486 33.27 -30.47 15.37
C SER A 486 32.04 -29.90 14.66
N VAL A 487 31.82 -30.30 13.40
CA VAL A 487 30.69 -29.84 12.55
C VAL A 487 30.02 -31.07 11.95
N ALA A 488 28.69 -31.11 11.99
CA ALA A 488 27.87 -32.13 11.35
C ALA A 488 26.69 -31.50 10.60
N SER A 489 25.99 -32.33 9.81
CA SER A 489 24.75 -31.96 9.11
C SER A 489 24.82 -30.67 8.28
N VAL A 490 25.95 -30.38 7.64
CA VAL A 490 26.06 -29.18 6.79
C VAL A 490 25.14 -29.35 5.57
N SER A 491 24.24 -28.41 5.33
CA SER A 491 23.47 -28.33 4.10
C SER A 491 23.32 -26.88 3.65
N LEU A 492 23.08 -26.70 2.35
CA LEU A 492 22.86 -25.42 1.71
C LEU A 492 21.43 -25.40 1.19
N VAL A 493 20.63 -24.52 1.78
CA VAL A 493 19.28 -24.23 1.32
C VAL A 493 19.34 -23.01 0.43
N HIS A 494 18.83 -23.13 -0.79
CA HIS A 494 18.89 -22.11 -1.82
C HIS A 494 17.47 -21.69 -2.21
N VAL A 495 17.13 -20.42 -2.05
CA VAL A 495 15.85 -19.83 -2.47
C VAL A 495 16.07 -18.91 -3.66
N ALA A 496 15.39 -19.18 -4.76
CA ALA A 496 15.39 -18.35 -5.97
C ALA A 496 13.97 -17.88 -6.30
N ALA A 497 13.84 -16.63 -6.72
CA ALA A 497 12.62 -16.08 -7.31
C ALA A 497 12.80 -15.97 -8.83
N SER A 498 11.74 -16.26 -9.60
CA SER A 498 11.67 -15.89 -11.01
C SER A 498 11.12 -14.48 -11.17
N ASP A 499 11.37 -13.90 -12.34
CA ASP A 499 10.83 -12.59 -12.72
C ASP A 499 9.29 -12.60 -12.83
N MET A 500 8.66 -13.79 -12.90
CA MET A 500 7.19 -13.97 -12.91
C MET A 500 6.60 -14.24 -11.52
N GLY A 501 7.33 -13.93 -10.44
CA GLY A 501 6.85 -14.11 -9.07
C GLY A 501 6.78 -15.57 -8.59
N SER A 502 7.33 -16.53 -9.34
CA SER A 502 7.43 -17.93 -8.90
C SER A 502 8.66 -18.13 -8.02
N TRP A 503 8.52 -18.88 -6.95
CA TRP A 503 9.60 -19.12 -5.98
C TRP A 503 10.00 -20.59 -6.00
N SER A 504 11.29 -20.87 -5.85
CA SER A 504 11.84 -22.22 -5.76
C SER A 504 12.80 -22.36 -4.59
N LEU A 505 12.81 -23.53 -3.94
CA LEU A 505 13.61 -23.83 -2.76
C LEU A 505 14.48 -25.08 -2.96
N GLY A 506 15.72 -24.95 -3.39
CA GLY A 506 16.72 -26.02 -3.44
C GLY A 506 17.28 -26.40 -2.07
N ASP A 507 17.63 -27.67 -1.86
CA ASP A 507 18.31 -28.15 -0.64
C ASP A 507 19.32 -29.26 -0.99
N THR A 508 20.60 -29.05 -0.67
CA THR A 508 21.66 -30.04 -0.92
C THR A 508 21.55 -31.29 -0.03
N ALA A 509 20.69 -31.29 1.00
CA ALA A 509 20.37 -32.49 1.77
C ALA A 509 19.36 -33.42 1.08
N ARG A 510 18.70 -33.00 -0.02
CA ARG A 510 17.70 -33.82 -0.74
C ARG A 510 18.35 -34.74 -1.78
N PRO A 511 17.95 -36.02 -1.89
CA PRO A 511 18.45 -36.92 -2.93
C PRO A 511 17.96 -36.51 -4.34
N LYS A 512 18.78 -36.78 -5.38
CA LYS A 512 18.62 -36.34 -6.78
C LYS A 512 17.22 -36.57 -7.38
N GLY A 513 16.51 -37.62 -6.99
CA GLY A 513 15.17 -37.94 -7.53
C GLY A 513 14.00 -37.14 -6.95
N ALA A 514 14.21 -36.38 -5.86
CA ALA A 514 13.19 -35.54 -5.21
C ALA A 514 13.46 -34.04 -5.39
N GLN A 515 14.53 -33.70 -6.11
CA GLN A 515 14.83 -32.35 -6.54
C GLN A 515 14.07 -32.11 -7.84
N GLN A 516 12.95 -31.39 -7.78
CA GLN A 516 12.07 -31.09 -8.93
C GLN A 516 12.75 -30.17 -9.98
N TRP A 517 14.07 -29.96 -9.90
CA TRP A 517 14.82 -28.89 -10.56
C TRP A 517 15.60 -29.28 -11.83
N ASP A 518 15.84 -30.57 -12.09
CA ASP A 518 16.73 -30.98 -13.18
C ASP A 518 16.17 -30.78 -14.60
N SER A 519 14.89 -30.43 -14.77
CA SER A 519 14.23 -30.48 -16.08
C SER A 519 13.90 -29.15 -16.77
N ILE A 520 14.18 -27.97 -16.18
CA ILE A 520 13.68 -26.69 -16.77
C ILE A 520 14.74 -25.62 -17.09
N ALA A 521 16.01 -25.68 -16.63
CA ALA A 521 16.91 -24.51 -16.77
C ALA A 521 18.26 -24.71 -17.50
N ARG A 522 18.59 -25.88 -18.05
CA ARG A 522 19.77 -26.05 -18.92
C ARG A 522 19.56 -27.14 -19.98
N PRO A 523 19.25 -26.79 -21.24
CA PRO A 523 19.16 -27.79 -22.30
C PRO A 523 20.52 -28.40 -22.70
N GLU A 524 21.66 -27.69 -22.57
CA GLU A 524 22.90 -28.13 -23.23
C GLU A 524 24.20 -27.79 -22.49
N ALA A 525 24.31 -28.15 -21.21
CA ALA A 525 25.64 -28.29 -20.59
C ALA A 525 25.77 -29.73 -20.12
N GLY A 526 26.61 -30.52 -20.80
CA GLY A 526 26.98 -31.89 -20.45
C GLY A 526 27.75 -31.99 -19.13
N ALA A 527 27.15 -31.54 -18.03
CA ALA A 527 27.66 -31.72 -16.68
C ALA A 527 27.19 -33.09 -16.15
N THR A 528 27.71 -34.14 -16.77
CA THR A 528 27.80 -35.47 -16.15
C THR A 528 28.72 -35.36 -14.93
N GLY A 529 28.18 -34.95 -13.78
CA GLY A 529 28.98 -34.89 -12.55
C GLY A 529 28.57 -33.92 -11.43
N VAL A 530 27.42 -33.24 -11.49
CA VAL A 530 27.01 -32.38 -10.36
C VAL A 530 26.48 -33.27 -9.22
N GLY A 531 27.26 -33.38 -8.14
CA GLY A 531 26.95 -34.18 -6.96
C GLY A 531 25.90 -33.53 -6.05
N VAL A 532 25.36 -34.32 -5.12
CA VAL A 532 24.37 -33.93 -4.08
C VAL A 532 24.90 -32.81 -3.15
N SER A 533 26.19 -32.44 -3.23
CA SER A 533 26.88 -31.55 -2.31
C SER A 533 27.06 -30.09 -2.79
N THR A 534 26.46 -29.68 -3.90
CA THR A 534 26.75 -28.38 -4.51
C THR A 534 25.48 -27.56 -4.78
N ALA A 535 25.48 -26.30 -4.36
CA ALA A 535 24.50 -25.31 -4.77
C ALA A 535 24.98 -24.60 -6.04
N ILE A 536 24.13 -24.52 -7.06
CA ILE A 536 24.42 -23.87 -8.34
C ILE A 536 23.40 -22.78 -8.62
N ALA A 537 23.84 -21.76 -9.34
CA ALA A 537 22.99 -20.69 -9.85
C ALA A 537 21.82 -21.26 -10.68
N ARG A 538 20.58 -20.87 -10.38
CA ARG A 538 19.40 -21.21 -11.19
C ARG A 538 19.42 -20.43 -12.51
N TRP A 539 19.72 -19.14 -12.43
CA TRP A 539 19.89 -18.30 -13.62
C TRP A 539 21.36 -17.96 -13.84
N PRO A 540 21.88 -18.01 -15.09
CA PRO A 540 23.27 -17.63 -15.38
C PRO A 540 23.63 -16.21 -14.91
N TRP A 541 22.64 -15.32 -14.94
CA TRP A 541 22.74 -13.92 -14.54
C TRP A 541 22.44 -13.65 -13.06
N SER A 542 22.37 -14.70 -12.24
CA SER A 542 22.15 -14.55 -10.80
C SER A 542 23.43 -14.34 -10.01
N ILE A 543 23.27 -13.78 -8.81
CA ILE A 543 24.31 -13.62 -7.80
C ILE A 543 23.83 -14.27 -6.50
N ALA A 544 24.68 -15.13 -5.94
CA ALA A 544 24.49 -15.71 -4.62
C ALA A 544 24.59 -14.64 -3.54
N VAL A 545 23.58 -14.58 -2.67
CA VAL A 545 23.55 -13.69 -1.51
C VAL A 545 23.18 -14.46 -0.25
N PRO A 546 23.83 -14.21 0.89
CA PRO A 546 23.51 -14.90 2.13
C PRO A 546 22.16 -14.45 2.70
N MET A 547 21.44 -15.38 3.33
CA MET A 547 20.39 -15.01 4.27
C MET A 547 21.01 -14.35 5.51
N ARG A 548 20.31 -13.36 6.09
CA ARG A 548 20.78 -12.66 7.31
C ARG A 548 21.02 -13.63 8.49
N THR A 549 20.26 -14.71 8.53
CA THR A 549 20.30 -15.72 9.57
C THR A 549 20.51 -17.11 8.97
N HIS A 550 21.56 -17.77 9.43
CA HIS A 550 21.88 -19.16 9.17
C HIS A 550 21.34 -20.05 10.29
N LEU A 551 21.01 -21.30 9.98
CA LEU A 551 20.44 -22.23 10.95
C LEU A 551 21.59 -23.03 11.58
N ILE A 552 22.03 -22.58 12.75
CA ILE A 552 23.17 -23.15 13.47
C ILE A 552 22.66 -23.85 14.74
N GLU A 553 22.56 -25.17 14.69
CA GLU A 553 22.18 -26.00 15.84
C GLU A 553 23.41 -26.30 16.71
N THR A 554 23.23 -26.39 18.03
CA THR A 554 24.31 -26.79 18.95
C THR A 554 24.19 -28.28 19.26
N LEU A 555 25.27 -29.03 19.04
CA LEU A 555 25.38 -30.44 19.41
C LEU A 555 25.81 -30.56 20.87
N LEU A 556 25.10 -31.41 21.63
CA LEU A 556 25.36 -31.61 23.06
C LEU A 556 26.35 -32.75 23.36
N ARG A 557 26.57 -33.69 22.42
CA ARG A 557 27.57 -34.78 22.49
C ARG A 557 27.91 -35.32 21.10
N ASP A 558 29.11 -35.89 20.96
CA ASP A 558 29.63 -36.65 19.80
C ASP A 558 28.53 -37.43 19.08
N GLY A 559 28.06 -36.87 17.99
CA GLY A 559 27.01 -37.42 17.18
C GLY A 559 27.16 -36.91 15.77
N THR A 560 27.77 -37.72 14.91
CA THR A 560 27.67 -37.54 13.46
C THR A 560 26.19 -37.67 13.08
N ARG A 561 25.54 -36.53 12.84
CA ARG A 561 24.19 -36.48 12.27
C ARG A 561 24.31 -36.26 10.77
N ASP A 562 23.69 -37.13 9.99
CA ASP A 562 23.54 -36.91 8.55
C ASP A 562 22.63 -35.69 8.29
N PRO A 563 22.91 -34.90 7.24
CA PRO A 563 22.06 -33.77 6.88
C PRO A 563 20.65 -34.25 6.52
N MET A 564 19.64 -33.72 7.20
CA MET A 564 18.23 -34.03 6.92
C MET A 564 17.60 -32.97 5.99
N PRO A 565 16.75 -33.38 5.03
CA PRO A 565 15.98 -32.45 4.22
C PRO A 565 15.15 -31.46 5.04
N THR A 566 15.00 -30.25 4.52
CA THR A 566 14.17 -29.22 5.14
C THR A 566 12.68 -29.61 5.19
N GLY A 567 12.11 -29.68 6.40
CA GLY A 567 10.68 -29.82 6.68
C GLY A 567 10.01 -28.49 7.11
N ILE A 568 8.66 -28.46 7.11
CA ILE A 568 7.84 -27.25 7.32
C ILE A 568 8.11 -26.57 8.66
N GLU A 569 8.35 -27.33 9.73
CA GLU A 569 8.63 -26.80 11.08
C GLU A 569 9.91 -25.92 11.14
N ARG A 570 10.81 -26.07 10.16
CA ARG A 570 12.10 -25.38 10.09
C ARG A 570 12.15 -24.36 8.95
N LEU A 571 10.98 -23.97 8.44
CA LEU A 571 10.81 -22.93 7.44
C LEU A 571 10.22 -21.68 8.10
N SER A 572 10.74 -20.52 7.71
CA SER A 572 10.33 -19.21 8.20
C SER A 572 9.53 -18.47 7.12
N ILE A 573 8.36 -17.94 7.50
CA ILE A 573 7.49 -17.12 6.65
C ILE A 573 8.27 -15.91 6.13
N GLY A 574 8.17 -15.63 4.82
CA GLY A 574 8.84 -14.51 4.17
C GLY A 574 10.33 -14.71 3.87
N SER A 575 10.88 -15.91 4.07
CA SER A 575 12.30 -16.20 3.77
C SER A 575 12.55 -17.58 3.18
N THR A 576 12.22 -18.64 3.89
CA THR A 576 12.44 -20.03 3.43
C THR A 576 11.13 -20.78 3.19
N PHE A 577 10.02 -20.34 3.81
CA PHE A 577 8.68 -20.86 3.55
C PHE A 577 8.12 -20.25 2.26
N VAL A 578 8.01 -21.07 1.22
CA VAL A 578 7.49 -20.71 -0.09
C VAL A 578 6.20 -21.49 -0.33
N VAL A 579 5.09 -20.78 -0.58
CA VAL A 579 3.85 -21.38 -1.07
C VAL A 579 3.86 -21.23 -2.59
N GLY A 580 4.04 -22.33 -3.31
CA GLY A 580 3.90 -22.32 -4.76
C GLY A 580 2.45 -22.05 -5.15
N GLY A 581 2.20 -21.03 -5.95
CA GLY A 581 0.94 -20.91 -6.66
C GLY A 581 0.79 -22.10 -7.61
N VAL A 582 -0.33 -22.81 -7.54
CA VAL A 582 -0.70 -23.76 -8.59
C VAL A 582 -0.97 -22.92 -9.83
N ALA A 583 -0.15 -23.11 -10.87
CA ALA A 583 -0.36 -22.50 -12.18
C ALA A 583 -1.62 -23.06 -12.84
#